data_AF-A0A2K1IWN9-F1
#
_entry.id   AF-A0A2K1IWN9-F1
#
_cell.length_a   1.000
_cell.length_b   1.000
_cell.length_c   1.000
_cell.angle_alpha   90.00
_cell.angle_beta   90.00
_cell.angle_gamma   90.00
#
_symmetry.space_group_name_H-M   'P 1'
#
loop_
_entity.id
_entity.type
_entity.pdbx_description
1 polymer ?
#
loop_
_entity_poly.entity_id
_entity_poly.type
_entity_poly.pdbx_seq_one_letter_code
_entity_poly.pdbx_strand_id
1 'polypeptide(L)'
;MAGNQVDKTKDLHAKACRVLGPEYIFQCAREWFFGYEKKELEELVTSVDGTLQEQALSDVDVVVAKDVLAPKYDWACRIVGKPLLMSSWLRQCAREHRQISHDLQKVLPLAGLTICPFGIVFDNSYRIQRVALRNQAAYNGDLTKECSHLIVLLLEGRKYQVAKDMGLMVVSQNWF
;
A
#
# COMPACT_ATOMS: atom_id res chain seq x y z
N MET A 1 35.53 -39.32 -8.31
CA MET A 1 34.26 -38.72 -7.85
C MET A 1 34.54 -37.27 -7.48
N ALA A 2 34.31 -36.34 -8.40
CA ALA A 2 34.36 -34.91 -8.13
C ALA A 2 33.06 -34.33 -8.69
N GLY A 3 32.16 -33.98 -7.77
CA GLY A 3 30.83 -33.48 -8.09
C GLY A 3 30.94 -32.13 -8.78
N ASN A 4 30.32 -32.07 -9.96
CA ASN A 4 30.22 -30.91 -10.81
C ASN A 4 29.34 -29.85 -10.11
N GLN A 5 29.95 -28.92 -9.37
CA GLN A 5 29.27 -27.73 -8.87
C GLN A 5 29.07 -26.78 -10.05
N VAL A 6 28.08 -27.08 -10.89
CA VAL A 6 27.66 -26.18 -11.97
C VAL A 6 27.15 -24.91 -11.32
N ASP A 7 27.89 -23.84 -11.57
CA ASP A 7 27.68 -22.43 -11.27
C ASP A 7 26.26 -21.99 -11.73
N LYS A 8 25.25 -22.23 -10.88
CA LYS A 8 23.83 -21.85 -11.12
C LYS A 8 23.62 -20.33 -11.18
N THR A 9 24.66 -19.55 -10.88
CA THR A 9 24.65 -18.08 -10.91
C THR A 9 24.90 -17.48 -12.30
N LYS A 10 25.33 -18.27 -13.30
CA LYS A 10 25.64 -17.74 -14.64
C LYS A 10 24.56 -17.95 -15.71
N ASP A 11 23.51 -18.70 -15.41
CA ASP A 11 22.49 -19.06 -16.42
C ASP A 11 21.22 -18.19 -16.36
N LEU A 12 21.14 -17.24 -15.41
CA LEU A 12 20.00 -16.32 -15.26
C LEU A 12 20.04 -15.15 -16.26
N HIS A 13 21.20 -14.84 -16.84
CA HIS A 13 21.31 -13.84 -17.92
C HIS A 13 20.76 -14.34 -19.27
N ALA A 14 20.55 -15.65 -19.44
CA ALA A 14 20.19 -16.25 -20.74
C ALA A 14 18.67 -16.28 -21.01
N LYS A 15 17.83 -16.03 -20.00
CA LYS A 15 16.39 -15.80 -20.20
C LYS A 15 16.11 -14.33 -19.96
N ALA A 16 16.24 -13.57 -21.04
CA ALA A 16 15.71 -12.23 -21.17
C ALA A 16 14.19 -12.23 -20.89
N CYS A 17 13.79 -12.24 -19.61
CA CYS A 17 12.66 -11.42 -19.21
C CYS A 17 13.14 -9.99 -19.44
N ARG A 18 12.77 -9.41 -20.58
CA ARG A 18 12.76 -7.95 -20.73
C ARG A 18 11.73 -7.43 -19.73
N VAL A 19 12.14 -7.25 -18.48
CA VAL A 19 11.50 -6.27 -17.63
C VAL A 19 12.04 -4.95 -18.17
N LEU A 20 11.29 -4.47 -19.15
CA LEU A 20 11.21 -3.13 -19.69
C LEU A 20 12.39 -2.22 -19.33
N GLY A 21 13.21 -1.95 -20.34
CA GLY A 21 14.48 -1.21 -20.24
C GLY A 21 14.37 0.22 -19.71
N PRO A 22 15.44 1.04 -19.84
CA PRO A 22 15.70 2.29 -19.10
C PRO A 22 14.68 3.45 -19.27
N GLU A 23 13.52 3.19 -19.87
CA GLU A 23 12.43 4.13 -20.10
C GLU A 23 11.37 4.11 -18.96
N TYR A 24 11.51 3.27 -17.92
CA TYR A 24 10.47 3.09 -16.89
C TYR A 24 10.79 3.86 -15.61
N ILE A 25 10.04 4.94 -15.42
CA ILE A 25 10.23 5.92 -14.35
C ILE A 25 9.19 5.66 -13.25
N PHE A 26 9.65 5.16 -12.10
CA PHE A 26 8.89 5.04 -10.86
C PHE A 26 9.08 6.28 -10.00
N GLN A 27 8.01 6.98 -9.66
CA GLN A 27 8.10 8.00 -8.62
C GLN A 27 7.69 7.40 -7.28
N CYS A 28 8.69 7.13 -6.44
CA CYS A 28 8.49 6.91 -5.02
C CYS A 28 9.27 7.99 -4.27
N ALA A 29 8.52 8.92 -3.68
CA ALA A 29 9.10 10.09 -3.05
C ALA A 29 10.03 9.68 -1.90
N ARG A 30 11.30 10.02 -2.06
CA ARG A 30 12.42 9.72 -1.15
C ARG A 30 12.26 10.22 0.29
N GLU A 31 11.26 11.07 0.54
CA GLU A 31 11.11 11.77 1.81
C GLU A 31 10.17 11.10 2.83
N TRP A 32 9.47 10.02 2.47
CA TRP A 32 8.34 9.56 3.28
C TRP A 32 8.40 8.08 3.67
N PHE A 33 9.23 7.30 2.98
CA PHE A 33 9.75 6.07 3.52
C PHE A 33 10.98 6.43 4.36
N PHE A 34 10.90 6.26 5.67
CA PHE A 34 12.03 6.54 6.55
C PHE A 34 12.83 5.26 6.79
N GLY A 35 14.16 5.37 6.78
CA GLY A 35 15.05 4.26 7.14
C GLY A 35 14.93 3.04 6.21
N TYR A 36 14.53 1.90 6.78
CA TYR A 36 14.55 0.59 6.11
C TYR A 36 13.57 0.51 4.93
N GLU A 37 12.38 1.10 5.05
CA GLU A 37 11.36 0.99 4.00
C GLU A 37 11.80 1.64 2.69
N LYS A 38 12.57 2.73 2.76
CA LYS A 38 13.10 3.40 1.56
C LYS A 38 14.12 2.52 0.86
N LYS A 39 15.04 1.94 1.65
CA LYS A 39 16.10 1.07 1.13
C LYS A 39 15.50 -0.18 0.48
N GLU A 40 14.52 -0.81 1.13
CA GLU A 40 13.77 -1.94 0.56
C GLU A 40 13.15 -1.55 -0.77
N LEU A 41 12.50 -0.38 -0.85
CA LEU A 41 11.86 0.09 -2.06
C LEU A 41 12.86 0.36 -3.20
N GLU A 42 14.01 0.97 -2.89
CA GLU A 42 15.11 1.19 -3.84
C GLU A 42 15.67 -0.14 -4.36
N GLU A 43 15.89 -1.13 -3.49
CA GLU A 43 16.33 -2.48 -3.85
C GLU A 43 15.29 -3.18 -4.73
N LEU A 44 14.00 -3.08 -4.41
CA LEU A 44 12.91 -3.65 -5.19
C LEU A 44 12.84 -3.03 -6.58
N VAL A 45 12.86 -1.69 -6.68
CA VAL A 45 12.82 -0.96 -7.95
C VAL A 45 14.03 -1.34 -8.82
N THR A 46 15.22 -1.43 -8.22
CA THR A 46 16.43 -1.88 -8.92
C THR A 46 16.30 -3.33 -9.42
N SER A 47 15.71 -4.22 -8.60
CA SER A 47 15.54 -5.64 -8.97
C SER A 47 14.56 -5.88 -10.12
N VAL A 48 13.74 -4.89 -10.45
CA VAL A 48 12.80 -4.91 -11.59
C VAL A 48 13.24 -3.98 -12.71
N ASP A 49 14.52 -3.61 -12.76
CA ASP A 49 15.13 -2.70 -13.75
C ASP A 49 14.44 -1.32 -13.84
N GLY A 50 13.77 -0.89 -12.77
CA GLY A 50 13.10 0.39 -12.68
C GLY A 50 14.01 1.53 -12.23
N THR A 51 13.58 2.77 -12.47
CA THR A 51 14.27 3.96 -11.96
C THR A 51 13.41 4.71 -10.95
N LEU A 52 13.98 5.04 -9.79
CA LEU A 52 13.30 5.85 -8.77
C LEU A 52 13.48 7.36 -9.03
N GLN A 53 12.40 8.11 -9.15
CA GLN A 53 12.39 9.57 -9.23
C GLN A 53 11.99 10.24 -7.92
N GLU A 54 12.76 11.26 -7.57
CA GLU A 54 12.61 12.02 -6.32
C GLU A 54 11.74 13.28 -6.50
N GLN A 55 11.69 13.83 -7.72
CA GLN A 55 10.98 15.05 -8.04
C GLN A 55 9.65 14.74 -8.74
N ALA A 56 8.64 15.58 -8.50
CA ALA A 56 7.34 15.47 -9.15
C ALA A 56 7.44 15.93 -10.62
N LEU A 57 7.80 15.00 -11.49
CA LEU A 57 7.75 15.18 -12.94
C LEU A 57 6.41 14.65 -13.48
N SER A 58 5.93 15.25 -14.56
CA SER A 58 4.67 14.87 -15.22
C SER A 58 4.75 13.55 -16.00
N ASP A 59 5.95 12.95 -16.10
CA ASP A 59 6.26 11.77 -16.90
C ASP A 59 6.64 10.56 -16.02
N VAL A 60 5.67 10.09 -15.24
CA VAL A 60 5.85 8.89 -14.39
C VAL A 60 4.82 7.87 -14.81
N ASP A 61 5.17 6.60 -14.99
CA ASP A 61 4.24 5.59 -15.51
C ASP A 61 3.30 5.05 -14.44
N VAL A 62 3.80 4.93 -13.22
CA VAL A 62 3.09 4.36 -12.07
C VAL A 62 3.46 5.18 -10.83
N VAL A 63 2.46 5.43 -9.99
CA VAL A 63 2.69 5.98 -8.65
C VAL A 63 2.54 4.85 -7.65
N VAL A 64 3.52 4.66 -6.77
CA VAL A 64 3.45 3.64 -5.73
C VAL A 64 3.28 4.30 -4.36
N ALA A 65 2.30 3.82 -3.60
CA ALA A 65 2.05 4.24 -2.23
C ALA A 65 2.02 3.02 -1.30
N LYS A 66 2.25 3.27 0.00
CA LYS A 66 2.12 2.23 1.01
C LYS A 66 0.65 1.89 1.27
N ASP A 67 -0.17 2.92 1.42
CA ASP A 67 -1.59 2.87 1.79
C ASP A 67 -2.23 4.27 1.62
N VAL A 68 -3.49 4.42 2.02
CA VAL A 68 -4.23 5.69 1.93
C VAL A 68 -3.83 6.73 2.98
N LEU A 69 -3.05 6.34 4.00
CA LEU A 69 -2.54 7.23 5.05
C LEU A 69 -1.23 7.91 4.65
N ALA A 70 -0.64 7.50 3.52
CA ALA A 70 0.57 8.12 3.01
C ALA A 70 0.35 9.63 2.75
N PRO A 71 1.23 10.53 3.23
CA PRO A 71 1.04 11.99 3.12
C PRO A 71 0.83 12.51 1.68
N LYS A 72 1.35 11.78 0.69
CA LYS A 72 1.19 12.11 -0.74
C LYS A 72 0.11 11.30 -1.44
N TYR A 73 -0.72 10.53 -0.73
CA TYR A 73 -1.85 9.79 -1.32
C TYR A 73 -2.79 10.75 -2.06
N ASP A 74 -3.15 11.88 -1.45
CA ASP A 74 -3.97 12.92 -2.08
C ASP A 74 -3.34 13.48 -3.36
N TRP A 75 -2.02 13.69 -3.36
CA TRP A 75 -1.29 14.13 -4.55
C TRP A 75 -1.26 13.02 -5.62
N ALA A 76 -1.04 11.77 -5.21
CA ALA A 76 -1.00 10.60 -6.08
C ALA A 76 -2.35 10.37 -6.76
N CYS A 77 -3.47 10.55 -6.05
CA CYS A 77 -4.81 10.49 -6.62
C CYS A 77 -5.07 11.61 -7.65
N ARG A 78 -4.37 12.74 -7.56
CA ARG A 78 -4.51 13.90 -8.47
C ARG A 78 -3.63 13.79 -9.71
N ILE A 79 -2.69 12.83 -9.76
CA ILE A 79 -1.93 12.53 -10.98
C ILE A 79 -2.90 11.88 -11.97
N VAL A 80 -3.39 12.68 -12.91
CA VAL A 80 -4.39 12.22 -13.88
C VAL A 80 -3.77 11.17 -14.82
N GLY A 81 -4.44 10.03 -14.94
CA GLY A 81 -4.14 9.01 -15.94
C GLY A 81 -3.05 8.02 -15.57
N LYS A 82 -2.46 8.09 -14.36
CA LYS A 82 -1.44 7.13 -13.91
C LYS A 82 -2.01 6.18 -12.84
N PRO A 83 -1.72 4.87 -12.91
CA PRO A 83 -2.13 3.90 -11.91
C PRO A 83 -1.43 4.17 -10.56
N LEU A 84 -2.23 4.16 -9.48
CA LEU A 84 -1.77 4.22 -8.10
C LEU A 84 -1.75 2.80 -7.49
N LEU A 85 -0.56 2.26 -7.27
CA LEU A 85 -0.35 0.87 -6.84
C LEU A 85 0.23 0.79 -5.44
N MET A 86 -0.08 -0.31 -4.74
CA MET A 86 0.50 -0.61 -3.44
C MET A 86 1.96 -1.07 -3.57
N SER A 87 2.81 -0.79 -2.58
CA SER A 87 4.19 -1.32 -2.53
C SER A 87 4.28 -2.86 -2.63
N SER A 88 3.20 -3.59 -2.28
CA SER A 88 3.09 -5.04 -2.51
C SER A 88 3.18 -5.43 -3.98
N TRP A 89 2.76 -4.55 -4.90
CA TRP A 89 2.90 -4.76 -6.33
C TRP A 89 4.38 -4.86 -6.71
N LEU A 90 5.22 -3.92 -6.27
CA LEU A 90 6.67 -3.94 -6.53
C LEU A 90 7.31 -5.21 -5.93
N ARG A 91 6.96 -5.55 -4.68
CA ARG A 91 7.44 -6.79 -4.04
C ARG A 91 7.09 -8.03 -4.86
N GLN A 92 5.89 -8.08 -5.42
CA GLN A 92 5.45 -9.21 -6.20
C GLN A 92 6.07 -9.22 -7.61
N CYS A 93 6.24 -8.06 -8.25
CA CYS A 93 7.00 -7.93 -9.50
C CYS A 93 8.43 -8.45 -9.34
N ALA A 94 9.10 -8.04 -8.26
CA ALA A 94 10.45 -8.49 -7.92
C ALA A 94 10.51 -10.01 -7.69
N ARG A 95 9.53 -10.57 -6.96
CA ARG A 95 9.45 -12.02 -6.68
C ARG A 95 9.15 -12.85 -7.93
N GLU A 96 8.26 -12.38 -8.80
CA GLU A 96 7.88 -13.09 -10.03
C GLU A 96 8.81 -12.79 -11.20
N HIS A 97 9.78 -11.88 -11.03
CA HIS A 97 10.67 -11.38 -12.08
C HIS A 97 9.92 -10.96 -13.34
N ARG A 98 8.75 -10.35 -13.16
CA ARG A 98 7.86 -9.90 -14.25
C ARG A 98 6.92 -8.82 -13.76
N GLN A 99 6.39 -8.03 -14.69
CA GLN A 99 5.28 -7.15 -14.39
C GLN A 99 4.00 -7.96 -14.16
N ILE A 100 3.36 -7.75 -13.02
CA ILE A 100 2.05 -8.29 -12.71
C ILE A 100 0.96 -7.28 -13.05
N SER A 101 -0.26 -7.76 -13.33
CA SER A 101 -1.39 -6.88 -13.64
C SER A 101 -1.63 -5.86 -12.52
N HIS A 102 -1.89 -4.62 -12.91
CA HIS A 102 -2.23 -3.52 -12.02
C HIS A 102 -3.55 -3.78 -11.27
N ASP A 103 -4.47 -4.55 -11.85
CA ASP A 103 -5.86 -4.66 -11.36
C ASP A 103 -5.99 -5.23 -9.96
N LEU A 104 -5.05 -6.09 -9.55
CA LEU A 104 -5.07 -6.75 -8.25
C LEU A 104 -4.34 -5.98 -7.15
N GLN A 105 -3.65 -4.87 -7.48
CA GLN A 105 -2.75 -4.18 -6.56
C GLN A 105 -2.93 -2.66 -6.55
N LYS A 106 -4.05 -2.17 -7.10
CA LYS A 106 -4.46 -0.76 -6.92
C LYS A 106 -4.60 -0.48 -5.42
N VAL A 107 -4.21 0.71 -5.00
CA VAL A 107 -4.50 1.16 -3.63
C VAL A 107 -6.02 1.24 -3.49
N LEU A 108 -6.59 0.34 -2.69
CA LEU A 108 -8.03 0.33 -2.45
C LEU A 108 -8.42 1.42 -1.44
N PRO A 109 -9.67 1.90 -1.46
CA PRO A 109 -10.09 3.06 -0.67
C PRO A 109 -9.84 2.98 0.85
N LEU A 110 -9.66 1.78 1.39
CA LEU A 110 -9.43 1.56 2.83
C LEU A 110 -8.07 0.89 3.12
N ALA A 111 -7.20 0.77 2.12
CA ALA A 111 -5.94 0.07 2.27
C ALA A 111 -5.11 0.68 3.40
N GLY A 112 -4.60 -0.16 4.31
CA GLY A 112 -3.78 0.25 5.46
C GLY A 112 -4.54 0.89 6.64
N LEU A 113 -5.86 1.09 6.52
CA LEU A 113 -6.66 1.55 7.66
C LEU A 113 -6.88 0.42 8.66
N THR A 114 -6.87 0.73 9.95
CA THR A 114 -7.43 -0.12 11.00
C THR A 114 -8.72 0.51 11.49
N ILE A 115 -9.84 -0.20 11.33
CA ILE A 115 -11.19 0.30 11.60
C ILE A 115 -11.76 -0.32 12.87
N CYS A 116 -12.29 0.52 13.75
CA CYS A 116 -13.08 0.11 14.90
C CYS A 116 -14.51 0.63 14.79
N PRO A 117 -15.56 -0.22 14.79
CA PRO A 117 -16.93 0.24 14.91
C PRO A 117 -17.29 0.53 16.37
N PHE A 118 -18.16 1.52 16.60
CA PHE A 118 -18.70 1.82 17.92
C PHE A 118 -20.14 2.31 17.86
N GLY A 119 -20.99 1.75 18.74
CA GLY A 119 -22.42 2.06 18.78
C GLY A 119 -23.20 1.56 17.56
N ILE A 120 -22.63 0.61 16.79
CA ILE A 120 -23.22 0.06 15.58
C ILE A 120 -23.85 -1.29 15.90
N VAL A 121 -25.08 -1.52 15.41
CA VAL A 121 -25.79 -2.79 15.55
C VAL A 121 -25.00 -3.96 14.97
N PHE A 122 -25.16 -5.16 15.53
CA PHE A 122 -24.32 -6.33 15.24
C PHE A 122 -24.21 -6.66 13.73
N ASP A 123 -25.33 -6.68 13.01
CA ASP A 123 -25.33 -6.99 11.56
C ASP A 123 -24.51 -5.96 10.75
N ASN A 124 -24.63 -4.68 11.10
CA ASN A 124 -23.85 -3.62 10.45
C ASN A 124 -22.35 -3.71 10.80
N SER A 125 -21.99 -4.13 12.01
CA SER A 125 -20.59 -4.37 12.39
C SER A 125 -19.96 -5.49 11.56
N TYR A 126 -20.69 -6.58 11.29
CA TYR A 126 -20.23 -7.65 10.40
C TYR A 126 -20.08 -7.18 8.94
N ARG A 127 -21.03 -6.37 8.46
CA ARG A 127 -20.91 -5.73 7.14
C ARG A 127 -19.66 -4.86 7.04
N ILE A 128 -19.39 -4.04 8.05
CA ILE A 128 -18.20 -3.18 8.12
C ILE A 128 -16.93 -4.02 8.08
N GLN A 129 -16.83 -5.04 8.92
CA GLN A 129 -15.68 -5.95 8.93
C GLN A 129 -15.42 -6.55 7.55
N ARG A 130 -16.46 -7.07 6.90
CA ARG A 130 -16.33 -7.71 5.58
C ARG A 130 -15.87 -6.72 4.50
N VAL A 131 -16.41 -5.51 4.49
CA VAL A 131 -16.02 -4.46 3.51
C VAL A 131 -14.60 -3.96 3.77
N ALA A 132 -14.23 -3.75 5.04
CA ALA A 132 -12.89 -3.35 5.46
C ALA A 132 -11.85 -4.35 4.96
N LEU A 133 -12.02 -5.63 5.27
CA LEU A 133 -11.08 -6.68 4.87
C LEU A 133 -10.97 -6.82 3.33
N ARG A 134 -12.09 -6.69 2.60
CA ARG A 134 -12.08 -6.71 1.13
C ARG A 134 -11.34 -5.53 0.51
N ASN A 135 -11.24 -4.41 1.22
CA ASN A 135 -10.54 -3.21 0.78
C ASN A 135 -9.17 -3.05 1.46
N GLN A 136 -8.56 -4.15 1.91
CA GLN A 136 -7.21 -4.18 2.49
C GLN A 136 -7.06 -3.34 3.78
N ALA A 137 -8.15 -3.13 4.49
CA ALA A 137 -8.15 -2.58 5.84
C ALA A 137 -8.14 -3.69 6.89
N ALA A 138 -7.54 -3.42 8.04
CA ALA A 138 -7.74 -4.19 9.25
C ALA A 138 -9.03 -3.79 9.97
N TYR A 139 -9.60 -4.73 10.71
CA TYR A 139 -10.76 -4.51 11.56
C TYR A 139 -10.42 -4.91 12.99
N ASN A 140 -10.75 -4.04 13.94
CA ASN A 140 -10.59 -4.30 15.36
C ASN A 140 -11.90 -3.98 16.10
N GLY A 141 -12.45 -4.95 16.84
CA GLY A 141 -13.67 -4.71 17.64
C GLY A 141 -13.43 -3.81 18.85
N ASP A 142 -12.18 -3.72 19.28
CA ASP A 142 -11.75 -2.90 20.40
C ASP A 142 -10.99 -1.67 19.93
N LEU A 143 -11.15 -0.58 20.68
CA LEU A 143 -10.45 0.67 20.41
C LEU A 143 -9.04 0.58 20.98
N THR A 144 -8.05 0.43 20.10
CA THR A 144 -6.63 0.37 20.47
C THR A 144 -5.84 1.50 19.81
N LYS A 145 -4.57 1.68 20.19
CA LYS A 145 -3.65 2.67 19.58
C LYS A 145 -3.32 2.39 18.12
N GLU A 146 -3.58 1.18 17.65
CA GLU A 146 -3.35 0.75 16.27
C GLU A 146 -4.53 1.10 15.37
N CYS A 147 -5.70 1.41 15.95
CA CYS A 147 -6.86 1.89 15.21
C CYS A 147 -6.51 3.22 14.55
N SER A 148 -6.89 3.37 13.29
CA SER A 148 -6.77 4.63 12.54
C SER A 148 -8.09 5.39 12.51
N HIS A 149 -9.20 4.64 12.43
CA HIS A 149 -10.54 5.16 12.25
C HIS A 149 -11.50 4.54 13.27
N LEU A 150 -12.32 5.39 13.89
CA LEU A 150 -13.48 4.99 14.67
C LEU A 150 -14.74 5.32 13.87
N ILE A 151 -15.49 4.29 13.45
CA ILE A 151 -16.78 4.46 12.79
C ILE A 151 -17.86 4.49 13.87
N VAL A 152 -18.59 5.60 13.96
CA VAL A 152 -19.60 5.82 15.01
C VAL A 152 -20.97 6.08 14.40
N LEU A 153 -22.01 5.62 15.10
CA LEU A 153 -23.39 6.01 14.80
C LEU A 153 -23.73 7.40 15.38
N LEU A 154 -23.22 7.68 16.59
CA LEU A 154 -23.45 8.93 17.31
C LEU A 154 -22.12 9.47 17.85
N LEU A 155 -21.97 10.79 17.89
CA LEU A 155 -20.77 11.49 18.37
C LEU A 155 -20.74 11.63 19.90
N GLU A 156 -20.99 10.53 20.61
CA GLU A 156 -21.11 10.53 22.06
C GLU A 156 -20.49 9.28 22.70
N GLY A 157 -20.35 9.30 24.03
CA GLY A 157 -19.87 8.16 24.81
C GLY A 157 -18.35 8.11 25.02
N ARG A 158 -17.92 7.20 25.91
CA ARG A 158 -16.51 7.11 26.34
C ARG A 158 -15.54 6.75 25.22
N LYS A 159 -15.90 5.80 24.33
CA LYS A 159 -15.01 5.41 23.22
C LYS A 159 -14.80 6.56 22.22
N TYR A 160 -15.82 7.40 21.98
CA TYR A 160 -15.69 8.59 21.15
C TYR A 160 -14.69 9.60 21.73
N GLN A 161 -14.79 9.90 23.03
CA GLN A 161 -13.86 10.82 23.69
C GLN A 161 -12.43 10.26 23.66
N VAL A 162 -12.25 8.98 24.00
CA VAL A 162 -10.94 8.32 23.95
C VAL A 162 -10.34 8.35 22.54
N ALA A 163 -11.14 8.09 21.49
CA ALA A 163 -10.66 8.16 20.12
C ALA A 163 -10.20 9.57 19.73
N LYS A 164 -10.92 10.61 20.16
CA LYS A 164 -10.49 12.00 19.98
C LYS A 164 -9.20 12.32 20.72
N ASP A 165 -9.09 11.91 21.98
CA ASP A 165 -7.90 12.15 22.80
C ASP A 165 -6.67 11.44 22.22
N MET A 166 -6.88 10.29 21.56
CA MET A 166 -5.84 9.54 20.84
C MET A 166 -5.52 10.11 19.45
N GLY A 167 -6.25 11.12 18.97
CA GLY A 167 -6.07 11.70 17.65
C GLY A 167 -6.55 10.81 16.49
N LEU A 168 -7.46 9.87 16.75
CA LEU A 168 -8.03 9.01 15.71
C LEU A 168 -9.04 9.75 14.83
N MET A 169 -9.17 9.30 13.59
CA MET A 169 -10.21 9.80 12.69
C MET A 169 -11.57 9.25 13.11
N VAL A 170 -12.43 10.10 13.66
CA VAL A 170 -13.81 9.74 14.00
C VAL A 170 -14.72 10.08 12.82
N VAL A 171 -15.38 9.06 12.28
CA VAL A 171 -16.22 9.17 11.08
C VAL A 171 -17.60 8.55 11.29
N SER A 172 -18.60 9.03 10.56
CA SER A 172 -19.96 8.47 10.61
C SER A 172 -20.06 7.17 9.81
N GLN A 173 -21.12 6.39 10.05
CA GLN A 173 -21.41 5.21 9.22
C GLN A 173 -21.57 5.56 7.73
N ASN A 174 -22.04 6.76 7.36
CA ASN A 174 -22.21 7.16 5.95
C ASN A 174 -20.89 7.41 5.21
N TRP A 175 -19.79 7.60 5.94
CA TRP A 175 -18.46 7.72 5.32
C TRP A 175 -17.98 6.37 4.76
N PHE A 176 -18.49 5.26 5.31
CA PHE A 176 -18.06 3.90 5.05
C PHE A 176 -18.96 3.16 4.06
#